data_AF-A0A7E6DG63-F1
#
_entry.id   AF-A0A7E6DG63-F1
#
_cell.length_a   1.000
_cell.length_b   1.000
_cell.length_c   1.000
_cell.angle_alpha   90.00
_cell.angle_beta   90.00
_cell.angle_gamma   90.00
#
_symmetry.space_group_name_H-M   'P 1'
#
loop_
_entity.id
_entity.type
_entity.pdbx_description
1 polymer ?
#
loop_
_entity_poly.entity_id
_entity_poly.type
_entity_poly.pdbx_seq_one_letter_code
_entity_poly.pdbx_strand_id
1 'polypeptide(L)'
;MDLRSSDLCSVSSTDDGYNEFHVVEADYNDYVIFYFLNYHNEEITQGMELYARKPDVSPQIKKRFEELCKNHGIPEENVQDLTNADPCSQD
;
A
#
# COMPACT_ATOMS: atom_id res chain seq x y z
N MET A 1 4.79 7.26 -14.56
CA MET A 1 3.77 6.34 -15.11
C MET A 1 2.65 7.20 -15.66
N ASP A 2 2.19 6.96 -16.88
CA ASP A 2 1.09 7.71 -17.47
C ASP A 2 -0.24 7.34 -16.80
N LEU A 3 -1.14 8.32 -16.60
CA LEU A 3 -2.48 8.14 -16.02
C LEU A 3 -3.32 7.05 -16.70
N ARG A 4 -3.06 6.74 -17.98
CA ARG A 4 -3.72 5.64 -18.69
C ARG A 4 -3.24 4.24 -18.29
N SER A 5 -2.05 4.13 -17.73
CA SER A 5 -1.49 2.84 -17.28
C SER A 5 -1.93 2.47 -15.87
N SER A 6 -2.33 3.44 -15.04
CA SER A 6 -2.83 3.21 -13.68
C SER A 6 -4.23 2.60 -13.67
N ASP A 7 -5.08 2.94 -14.64
CA ASP A 7 -6.46 2.44 -14.75
C ASP A 7 -6.55 0.96 -15.10
N LEU A 8 -5.48 0.38 -15.71
CA LEU A 8 -5.43 -1.04 -16.08
C LEU A 8 -5.03 -1.95 -14.91
N CYS A 9 -4.54 -1.38 -13.81
CA CYS A 9 -4.08 -2.10 -12.63
C CYS A 9 -4.83 -1.67 -11.36
N SER A 10 -6.10 -1.24 -11.50
CA SER A 10 -6.95 -0.87 -10.38
C SER A 10 -7.99 -1.95 -10.04
N VAL A 11 -8.27 -2.07 -8.75
CA VAL A 11 -9.33 -2.94 -8.20
C VAL A 11 -10.10 -2.12 -7.16
N SER A 12 -11.41 -2.33 -7.06
CA SER A 12 -12.25 -1.65 -6.07
C SER A 12 -12.94 -2.61 -5.11
N SER A 13 -13.15 -2.19 -3.86
CA SER A 13 -13.99 -2.89 -2.86
C SER A 13 -14.98 -1.92 -2.19
N THR A 14 -16.03 -2.44 -1.56
CA THR A 14 -17.02 -1.67 -0.78
C THR A 14 -16.92 -1.90 0.73
N ASP A 15 -15.84 -2.52 1.20
CA ASP A 15 -15.60 -2.77 2.62
C ASP A 15 -15.28 -1.48 3.37
N ASP A 16 -16.11 -1.11 4.33
CA ASP A 16 -15.98 0.13 5.12
C ASP A 16 -15.84 1.41 4.25
N GLY A 17 -16.67 1.53 3.21
CA GLY A 17 -16.61 2.63 2.25
C GLY A 17 -16.21 2.16 0.86
N TYR A 18 -16.04 3.07 -0.09
CA TYR A 18 -15.55 2.72 -1.43
C TYR A 18 -14.03 2.77 -1.42
N ASN A 19 -13.38 1.66 -1.75
CA ASN A 19 -11.92 1.56 -1.80
C ASN A 19 -11.49 1.39 -3.25
N GLU A 20 -10.45 2.13 -3.65
CA GLU A 20 -9.76 1.95 -4.92
C GLU A 20 -8.29 1.64 -4.64
N PHE A 21 -7.80 0.51 -5.14
CA PHE A 21 -6.43 0.05 -5.01
C PHE A 21 -5.74 0.09 -6.36
N HIS A 22 -4.49 0.55 -6.39
CA HIS A 22 -3.65 0.56 -7.58
C HIS A 22 -2.34 -0.17 -7.29
N VAL A 23 -1.94 -1.07 -8.19
CA VAL A 23 -0.59 -1.65 -8.15
C VAL A 23 0.42 -0.57 -8.58
N VAL A 24 1.26 -0.14 -7.65
CA VAL A 24 2.31 0.86 -7.91
C VAL A 24 3.57 0.18 -8.45
N GLU A 25 3.97 -0.92 -7.81
CA GLU A 25 5.19 -1.66 -8.13
C GLU A 25 4.98 -3.12 -7.72
N ALA A 26 5.48 -4.05 -8.53
CA ALA A 26 5.41 -5.48 -8.18
C ALA A 26 6.59 -6.25 -8.78
N ASP A 27 7.22 -7.06 -7.93
CA ASP A 27 7.89 -8.29 -8.36
C ASP A 27 6.95 -9.45 -7.98
N TYR A 28 6.31 -10.05 -8.98
CA TYR A 28 5.30 -11.09 -8.77
C TYR A 28 5.79 -12.28 -7.92
N ASN A 29 7.10 -12.52 -7.86
CA ASN A 29 7.71 -13.59 -7.08
C ASN A 29 8.17 -13.17 -5.68
N ASP A 30 8.17 -11.87 -5.35
CA ASP A 30 8.74 -11.36 -4.10
C ASP A 30 7.80 -10.41 -3.36
N TYR A 31 7.40 -9.29 -3.95
CA TYR A 31 6.60 -8.26 -3.28
C TYR A 31 5.65 -7.51 -4.22
N VAL A 32 4.64 -6.87 -3.63
CA VAL A 32 3.75 -5.91 -4.29
C VAL A 32 3.55 -4.69 -3.39
N ILE A 33 3.54 -3.51 -4.01
CA ILE A 33 3.22 -2.25 -3.36
C ILE A 33 1.90 -1.74 -3.94
N PHE A 34 0.91 -1.56 -3.07
CA PHE A 34 -0.35 -0.91 -3.40
C PHE A 34 -0.35 0.54 -2.95
N TYR A 35 -1.04 1.38 -3.69
CA TYR A 35 -1.58 2.65 -3.23
C TYR A 35 -3.10 2.52 -3.20
N PHE A 36 -3.74 3.02 -2.15
CA PHE A 36 -5.19 2.97 -2.05
C PHE A 36 -5.82 4.28 -1.61
N LEU A 37 -7.06 4.46 -2.04
CA LEU A 37 -7.97 5.52 -1.65
C LEU A 37 -9.22 4.89 -1.05
N ASN A 38 -9.56 5.22 0.20
CA ASN A 38 -10.82 4.88 0.84
C ASN A 38 -11.69 6.14 0.92
N TYR A 39 -12.90 6.05 0.40
CA TYR A 39 -13.92 7.09 0.43
C TYR A 39 -15.02 6.65 1.40
N HIS A 40 -15.07 7.29 2.56
CA HIS A 40 -16.00 6.94 3.64
C HIS A 40 -16.49 8.21 4.36
N ASN A 41 -17.81 8.36 4.53
CA ASN A 41 -18.44 9.49 5.23
C ASN A 41 -17.91 10.89 4.83
N GLU A 42 -17.79 11.16 3.53
CA GLU A 42 -17.26 12.43 2.97
C GLU A 42 -15.75 12.67 3.22
N GLU A 43 -15.08 11.76 3.90
CA GLU A 43 -13.64 11.75 4.08
C GLU A 43 -12.96 10.85 3.03
N ILE A 44 -11.73 11.23 2.67
CA ILE A 44 -10.87 10.44 1.81
C ILE A 44 -9.63 10.10 2.62
N THR A 45 -9.42 8.82 2.88
CA THR A 45 -8.18 8.31 3.45
C THR A 45 -7.34 7.72 2.33
N GLN A 46 -6.04 8.01 2.33
CA GLN A 46 -5.09 7.40 1.41
C GLN A 46 -4.07 6.59 2.20
N GLY A 47 -3.56 5.52 1.60
CA GLY A 47 -2.52 4.71 2.20
C GLY A 47 -1.72 3.95 1.16
N MET A 48 -0.66 3.32 1.64
CA MET A 48 0.16 2.42 0.84
C MET A 48 0.46 1.17 1.65
N GLU A 49 0.53 0.04 0.97
CA GLU A 49 0.76 -1.27 1.60
C GLU A 49 1.85 -2.02 0.84
N LEU A 50 2.80 -2.59 1.59
CA LEU A 50 3.83 -3.47 1.06
C LEU A 50 3.54 -4.90 1.53
N TYR A 51 3.15 -5.76 0.59
CA TYR A 51 3.00 -7.20 0.84
C TYR A 51 4.16 -7.97 0.22
N ALA A 52 4.57 -9.04 0.90
CA ALA A 52 5.64 -9.90 0.45
C ALA A 52 5.25 -11.39 0.48
N ARG A 53 5.90 -12.19 -0.36
CA ARG A 53 5.75 -13.65 -0.40
C ARG A 53 6.40 -14.34 0.81
N LYS A 54 7.31 -13.65 1.49
CA LYS A 54 7.96 -14.06 2.74
C LYS A 54 7.55 -13.11 3.87
N PRO A 55 7.75 -13.50 5.15
CA PRO A 55 7.36 -12.65 6.29
C PRO A 55 8.05 -11.28 6.33
N ASP A 56 9.18 -11.11 5.65
CA ASP A 56 9.91 -9.86 5.56
C ASP A 56 10.54 -9.70 4.17
N VAL A 57 10.96 -8.47 3.86
CA VAL A 57 11.67 -8.08 2.64
C VAL A 57 13.08 -7.57 2.96
N SER A 58 13.88 -7.36 1.92
CA SER A 58 15.20 -6.73 2.08
C SER A 58 15.08 -5.26 2.57
N PRO A 59 16.08 -4.73 3.30
CA PRO A 59 16.10 -3.31 3.68
C PRO A 59 16.00 -2.34 2.51
N GLN A 60 16.48 -2.74 1.32
CA GLN A 60 16.38 -1.94 0.09
C GLN A 60 14.92 -1.78 -0.35
N ILE A 61 14.10 -2.84 -0.21
CA ILE A 61 12.67 -2.79 -0.55
C ILE A 61 11.91 -1.96 0.48
N LYS A 62 12.23 -2.07 1.78
CA LYS A 62 11.65 -1.20 2.82
C LYS A 62 11.91 0.28 2.54
N LYS A 63 13.17 0.63 2.24
CA LYS A 63 13.53 2.00 1.86
C LYS A 63 12.82 2.48 0.60
N ARG A 64 12.66 1.60 -0.40
CA ARG A 64 11.90 1.91 -1.63
C ARG A 64 10.43 2.22 -1.31
N PHE A 65 9.82 1.45 -0.41
CA PHE A 65 8.45 1.69 0.05
C PHE A 65 8.33 3.04 0.79
N GLU A 66 9.24 3.34 1.72
CA GLU A 66 9.29 4.63 2.43
C GLU A 66 9.42 5.82 1.46
N GLU A 67 10.27 5.71 0.43
CA GLU A 67 10.41 6.72 -0.62
C GLU A 67 9.11 6.91 -1.40
N LEU A 68 8.39 5.83 -1.71
CA LEU A 68 7.10 5.89 -2.39
C LEU A 68 6.01 6.52 -1.51
N CYS A 69 5.93 6.17 -0.23
CA CYS A 69 5.04 6.79 0.74
C CYS A 69 5.25 8.31 0.80
N LYS A 70 6.51 8.74 0.95
CA LYS A 70 6.88 10.15 0.99
C LYS A 70 6.49 10.90 -0.30
N ASN A 71 6.67 10.27 -1.46
CA ASN A 71 6.29 10.86 -2.75
C ASN A 71 4.76 11.03 -2.90
N HIS A 72 3.95 10.24 -2.18
CA HIS A 72 2.49 10.36 -2.12
C HIS A 72 2.02 11.21 -0.92
N GLY A 73 2.94 11.87 -0.22
CA GLY A 73 2.62 12.75 0.91
C GLY A 73 2.29 12.01 2.21
N ILE A 74 2.60 10.72 2.31
CA ILE A 74 2.50 9.95 3.56
C ILE A 74 3.82 10.13 4.31
N PRO A 75 3.80 10.74 5.51
CA PRO A 75 5.01 11.02 6.25
C PRO A 75 5.53 9.75 6.95
N GLU A 76 6.83 9.70 7.25
CA GLU A 76 7.51 8.51 7.77
C GLU A 76 6.94 8.05 9.11
N GLU A 77 6.49 8.98 9.96
CA GLU A 77 5.84 8.68 11.24
C GLU A 77 4.54 7.86 11.11
N ASN A 78 3.93 7.83 9.92
CA ASN A 78 2.72 7.05 9.64
C ASN A 78 3.03 5.69 9.00
N VAL A 79 4.30 5.37 8.76
CA VAL A 79 4.74 4.07 8.22
C VAL A 79 4.97 3.10 9.38
N GLN A 80 4.27 1.96 9.36
CA GLN A 80 4.37 0.94 10.40
C GLN A 80 5.01 -0.33 9.84
N ASP A 81 6.00 -0.89 10.56
CA ASP A 81 6.60 -2.19 10.24
C ASP A 81 5.87 -3.31 10.99
N LEU A 82 5.10 -4.10 10.25
CA LEU A 82 4.31 -5.21 10.77
C LEU A 82 5.05 -6.55 10.79
N THR A 83 6.33 -6.61 10.41
CA THR A 83 7.11 -7.85 10.27
C THR A 83 7.12 -8.72 11.54
N ASN A 84 7.14 -8.07 12.70
CA ASN A 84 7.20 -8.74 14.01
C ASN A 84 5.89 -8.60 14.80
N ALA A 85 4.84 -8.04 14.19
CA ALA A 85 3.52 -7.98 14.80
C ALA A 85 2.82 -9.34 14.69
N ASP A 86 1.84 -9.60 15.54
CA ASP A 86 0.91 -10.71 15.31
C ASP A 86 0.06 -10.34 14.09
N PRO A 87 0.13 -11.08 12.97
CA PRO A 87 -0.57 -10.74 11.73
C PRO A 87 -2.09 -10.76 11.87
N CYS A 88 -2.61 -11.26 12.99
CA CYS A 88 -4.03 -11.36 13.31
C CYS A 88 -4.38 -10.71 14.66
N SER A 89 -3.48 -9.96 15.30
CA SER A 89 -3.87 -9.26 16.53
C SER A 89 -4.90 -8.19 16.19
N GLN A 90 -6.05 -8.29 16.84
CA GLN A 90 -7.05 -7.23 16.87
C GLN A 90 -6.62 -6.28 17.97
N ASP A 91 -5.88 -5.24 17.63
CA ASP A 91 -5.85 -4.04 18.49
C ASP A 91 -7.24 -3.38 18.49
#